data_AF-A0A8J6NF02-F1
#
_entry.id   AF-A0A8J6NF02-F1
#
_cell.length_a   1.000
_cell.length_b   1.000
_cell.length_c   1.000
_cell.angle_alpha   90.00
_cell.angle_beta   90.00
_cell.angle_gamma   90.00
#
_symmetry.space_group_name_H-M   'P 1'
#
loop_
_entity.id
_entity.type
_entity.pdbx_description
1 polymer ?
#
loop_
_entity_poly.entity_id
_entity_poly.type
_entity_poly.pdbx_seq_one_letter_code
_entity_poly.pdbx_strand_id
1 'polypeptide(L)'
;MTSDITKFLSYEIKKELAERYFGFRKLIEEDKGSLEKDLRLSSQTIGNRIVIDLSRIYILLQDESLIDQFLTLTGLGEKFFYDPYIPTSPTIRTRVFTGVKTKGLTASGRFKNLVMCLYEALKKDIDEYREKLTELIDSQETIEEEINLFYRKNDIGTIMGFLRNIDGNHNSHGSLAGGLTSGFSESIENKMRVHPPAKVIEEMPMLPPLPPLSQIKKEIKNLAEKAFKLNGDII
;
A
#
# COMPACT_ATOMS: atom_id res chain seq x y z
N MET A 1 -2.79 -40.47 -42.97
CA MET A 1 -3.53 -40.81 -41.74
C MET A 1 -2.72 -40.61 -40.47
N THR A 2 -1.49 -41.12 -40.33
CA THR A 2 -0.64 -40.88 -39.14
C THR A 2 -0.24 -39.40 -38.94
N SER A 3 -0.02 -38.66 -40.04
CA SER A 3 0.30 -37.22 -40.02
C SER A 3 -0.82 -36.34 -39.41
N ASP A 4 -2.09 -36.69 -39.59
CA ASP A 4 -3.23 -35.90 -39.08
C ASP A 4 -3.43 -36.09 -37.57
N ILE A 5 -3.18 -37.30 -37.06
CA ILE A 5 -3.26 -37.60 -35.62
C ILE A 5 -2.15 -36.86 -34.85
N THR A 6 -0.92 -36.83 -35.38
CA THR A 6 0.19 -36.11 -34.74
C THR A 6 -0.03 -34.60 -34.74
N LYS A 7 -0.62 -34.04 -35.80
CA LYS A 7 -0.99 -32.61 -35.86
C LYS A 7 -2.09 -32.26 -34.87
N PHE A 8 -3.14 -33.08 -34.80
CA PHE A 8 -4.22 -32.90 -33.84
C PHE A 8 -3.72 -32.97 -32.39
N LEU A 9 -2.90 -33.99 -32.07
CA LEU A 9 -2.32 -34.14 -30.74
C LEU A 9 -1.40 -32.98 -30.36
N SER A 10 -0.58 -32.51 -31.32
CA SER A 10 0.28 -31.35 -31.13
C SER A 10 -0.54 -30.08 -30.87
N TYR A 11 -1.61 -29.86 -31.63
CA TYR A 11 -2.50 -28.73 -31.42
C TYR A 11 -3.14 -28.75 -30.02
N GLU A 12 -3.64 -29.91 -29.59
CA GLU A 12 -4.31 -30.03 -28.29
C GLU A 12 -3.34 -29.79 -27.13
N ILE A 13 -2.12 -30.34 -27.20
CA ILE A 13 -1.08 -30.10 -26.19
C ILE A 13 -0.71 -28.61 -26.12
N LYS A 14 -0.57 -27.94 -27.27
CA LYS A 14 -0.28 -26.48 -27.32
C LYS A 14 -1.41 -25.67 -26.69
N LYS A 15 -2.66 -26.03 -27.01
CA LYS A 15 -3.84 -25.37 -26.49
C LYS A 15 -3.93 -25.51 -24.97
N GLU A 16 -3.81 -26.74 -24.45
CA GLU A 16 -3.84 -27.01 -23.01
C GLU A 16 -2.72 -26.25 -22.27
N LEU A 17 -1.50 -26.26 -22.82
CA LEU A 17 -0.37 -25.55 -22.25
C LEU A 17 -0.60 -24.03 -22.22
N ALA A 18 -1.15 -23.47 -23.30
CA ALA A 18 -1.48 -22.05 -23.38
C ALA A 18 -2.59 -21.67 -22.40
N GLU A 19 -3.70 -22.43 -22.37
CA GLU A 19 -4.83 -22.21 -21.46
C GLU A 19 -4.37 -22.24 -20.01
N ARG A 20 -3.53 -23.21 -19.64
CA ARG A 20 -2.95 -23.30 -18.31
C ARG A 20 -2.06 -22.10 -17.99
N TYR A 21 -1.13 -21.77 -18.88
CA TYR A 21 -0.20 -20.65 -18.66
C TYR A 21 -0.94 -19.30 -18.52
N PHE A 22 -1.80 -18.98 -19.48
CA PHE A 22 -2.52 -17.72 -19.49
C PHE A 22 -3.60 -17.66 -18.41
N GLY A 23 -4.18 -18.80 -18.03
CA GLY A 23 -5.09 -18.90 -16.89
C GLY A 23 -4.41 -18.51 -15.57
N PHE A 24 -3.26 -19.12 -15.26
CA PHE A 24 -2.50 -18.77 -14.06
C PHE A 24 -1.98 -17.34 -14.08
N ARG A 25 -1.45 -16.89 -15.23
CA ARG A 25 -1.01 -15.50 -15.38
C ARG A 25 -2.15 -14.52 -15.11
N LYS A 26 -3.33 -14.78 -15.66
CA LYS A 26 -4.51 -13.93 -15.47
C LYS A 26 -4.87 -13.80 -13.98
N LEU A 27 -4.87 -14.91 -13.24
CA LEU A 27 -5.15 -14.91 -11.81
C LEU A 27 -4.15 -14.02 -11.05
N ILE A 28 -2.85 -14.19 -11.29
CA ILE A 28 -1.81 -13.38 -10.64
C ILE A 28 -1.97 -11.88 -10.96
N GLU A 29 -2.29 -11.52 -12.21
CA GLU A 29 -2.50 -10.12 -12.58
C GLU A 29 -3.78 -9.55 -11.96
N GLU A 30 -4.84 -10.35 -11.78
CA GLU A 30 -6.06 -9.95 -11.08
C GLU A 30 -5.79 -9.69 -9.58
N ASP A 31 -4.98 -10.53 -8.94
CA ASP A 31 -4.63 -10.38 -7.52
C ASP A 31 -3.75 -9.16 -7.28
N LYS A 32 -2.77 -8.91 -8.16
CA LYS A 32 -2.00 -7.64 -8.13
C LYS A 32 -2.88 -6.42 -8.30
N GLY A 33 -3.79 -6.44 -9.27
CA GLY A 33 -4.71 -5.33 -9.50
C GLY A 33 -5.60 -5.06 -8.28
N SER A 34 -5.97 -6.11 -7.56
CA SER A 34 -6.73 -6.03 -6.31
C SER A 34 -5.87 -5.44 -5.18
N LEU A 35 -4.63 -5.89 -5.02
CA LEU A 35 -3.67 -5.34 -4.07
C LEU A 35 -3.42 -3.84 -4.31
N GLU A 36 -3.15 -3.43 -5.55
CA GLU A 36 -2.92 -2.02 -5.90
C GLU A 36 -4.14 -1.14 -5.58
N LYS A 37 -5.34 -1.65 -5.86
CA LYS A 37 -6.59 -0.96 -5.55
C LYS A 37 -6.77 -0.80 -4.05
N ASP A 38 -6.57 -1.86 -3.28
CA ASP A 38 -6.73 -1.86 -1.83
C ASP A 38 -5.70 -0.96 -1.15
N LEU A 39 -4.46 -0.95 -1.64
CA LEU A 39 -3.41 -0.05 -1.20
C LEU A 39 -3.80 1.41 -1.43
N ARG A 40 -4.27 1.75 -2.63
CA ARG A 40 -4.73 3.12 -2.95
C ARG A 40 -5.91 3.55 -2.09
N LEU A 41 -6.90 2.67 -1.89
CA LEU A 41 -8.06 2.95 -1.05
C LEU A 41 -7.66 3.14 0.42
N SER A 42 -6.78 2.28 0.93
CA SER A 42 -6.30 2.35 2.32
C SER A 42 -5.52 3.64 2.58
N SER A 43 -4.63 4.01 1.67
CA SER A 43 -3.90 5.28 1.71
C SER A 43 -4.85 6.50 1.70
N GLN A 44 -5.86 6.50 0.81
CA GLN A 44 -6.82 7.59 0.71
C GLN A 44 -7.83 7.67 1.87
N THR A 45 -8.04 6.60 2.63
CA THR A 45 -9.04 6.56 3.70
C THR A 45 -8.38 6.65 5.06
N ILE A 46 -7.65 5.62 5.48
CA ILE A 46 -7.01 5.55 6.80
C ILE A 46 -5.86 6.56 6.89
N GLY A 47 -5.02 6.65 5.86
CA GLY A 47 -3.92 7.61 5.82
C GLY A 47 -4.40 9.06 5.96
N ASN A 48 -5.45 9.42 5.22
CA ASN A 48 -6.05 10.76 5.32
C ASN A 48 -6.67 11.04 6.70
N ARG A 49 -7.27 10.05 7.37
CA ARG A 49 -7.78 10.22 8.74
C ARG A 49 -6.66 10.58 9.71
N ILE A 50 -5.54 9.85 9.65
CA ILE A 50 -4.34 10.12 10.46
C ILE A 50 -3.82 11.54 10.23
N VAL A 51 -3.70 11.95 8.96
CA VAL A 51 -3.24 13.30 8.60
C VAL A 51 -4.19 14.38 9.15
N ILE A 52 -5.50 14.17 9.07
CA ILE A 52 -6.49 15.12 9.59
C ILE A 52 -6.38 15.22 11.12
N ASP A 53 -6.27 14.10 11.83
CA ASP A 53 -6.20 14.11 13.29
C ASP A 53 -4.89 14.70 13.81
N LEU A 54 -3.76 14.41 13.18
CA LEU A 54 -2.49 15.09 13.46
C LEU A 54 -2.60 16.59 13.20
N SER A 55 -3.19 17.00 12.08
CA SER A 55 -3.38 18.42 11.75
C SER A 55 -4.20 19.14 12.82
N ARG A 56 -5.27 18.51 13.32
CA ARG A 56 -6.09 19.07 14.41
C ARG A 56 -5.28 19.23 15.69
N ILE A 57 -4.47 18.22 16.05
CA ILE A 57 -3.60 18.29 17.24
C ILE A 57 -2.57 19.41 17.06
N TYR A 58 -1.92 19.52 15.90
CA TYR A 58 -0.95 20.58 15.63
C TYR A 58 -1.56 21.97 15.69
N ILE A 59 -2.79 22.15 15.17
CA ILE A 59 -3.51 23.43 15.28
C ILE A 59 -3.86 23.75 16.73
N LEU A 60 -4.25 22.75 17.52
CA LEU A 60 -4.56 22.94 18.95
C LEU A 60 -3.31 23.32 19.75
N LEU A 61 -2.18 22.68 19.48
CA LEU A 61 -0.93 22.98 20.17
C LEU A 61 -0.35 24.33 19.72
N GLN A 62 -0.41 24.63 18.42
CA GLN A 62 -0.01 25.86 17.71
C GLN A 62 1.47 26.27 17.85
N ASP A 63 2.14 25.82 18.90
CA ASP A 63 3.53 26.08 19.24
C ASP A 63 4.42 24.87 18.87
N GLU A 64 5.51 25.13 18.14
CA GLU A 64 6.43 24.09 17.65
C GLU A 64 7.03 23.27 18.81
N SER A 65 7.37 23.92 19.94
CA SER A 65 7.94 23.20 21.09
C SER A 65 6.95 22.26 21.77
N LEU A 66 5.65 22.58 21.75
CA LEU A 66 4.60 21.70 22.25
C LEU A 66 4.33 20.54 21.29
N ILE A 67 4.41 20.80 19.98
CA ILE A 67 4.30 19.78 18.94
C ILE A 67 5.46 18.78 19.03
N ASP A 68 6.69 19.26 19.19
CA ASP A 68 7.87 18.40 19.37
C ASP A 68 7.77 17.55 20.64
N GLN A 69 7.29 18.13 21.75
CA GLN A 69 7.00 17.38 22.98
C GLN A 69 5.94 16.30 22.75
N PHE A 70 4.89 16.61 21.98
CA PHE A 70 3.85 15.64 21.63
C PHE A 70 4.41 14.50 20.77
N LEU A 71 5.19 14.80 19.74
CA LEU A 71 5.83 13.81 18.86
C LEU A 71 6.78 12.91 19.67
N THR A 72 7.62 13.50 20.50
CA THR A 72 8.53 12.76 21.40
C THR A 72 7.76 11.84 22.36
N LEU A 73 6.68 12.34 22.96
CA LEU A 73 5.84 11.59 23.89
C LEU A 73 5.14 10.39 23.21
N THR A 74 4.77 10.56 21.95
CA THR A 74 4.04 9.55 21.16
C THR A 74 4.95 8.58 20.44
N GLY A 75 6.25 8.90 20.32
CA GLY A 75 7.21 8.12 19.54
C GLY A 75 7.05 8.29 18.02
N LEU A 76 6.18 9.20 17.58
CA LEU A 76 6.14 9.65 16.19
C LEU A 76 7.40 10.51 15.98
N GLY A 77 8.25 10.13 15.02
CA GLY A 77 9.54 10.81 14.80
C GLY A 77 9.43 12.32 14.55
N GLU A 78 10.57 13.01 14.52
CA GLU A 78 10.62 14.45 14.34
C GLU A 78 9.86 14.89 13.08
N LYS A 79 8.96 15.87 13.25
CA LYS A 79 8.21 16.55 12.18
C LYS A 79 7.36 15.64 11.29
N PHE A 80 6.86 14.53 11.82
CA PHE A 80 5.96 13.63 11.11
C PHE A 80 4.71 14.38 10.57
N PHE A 81 4.62 14.54 9.25
CA PHE A 81 3.59 15.35 8.56
C PHE A 81 3.42 16.78 9.11
N TYR A 82 4.47 17.36 9.69
CA TYR A 82 4.42 18.74 10.16
C TYR A 82 4.70 19.71 9.00
N ASP A 83 3.73 20.57 8.72
CA ASP A 83 3.89 21.74 7.86
C ASP A 83 3.64 22.99 8.72
N PRO A 84 4.59 23.93 8.83
CA PRO A 84 4.41 25.20 9.55
C PRO A 84 3.18 26.02 9.11
N TYR A 85 2.65 25.76 7.92
CA TYR A 85 1.43 26.37 7.41
C TYR A 85 0.14 25.78 8.03
N ILE A 86 0.16 24.56 8.54
CA ILE A 86 -1.02 23.88 9.12
C ILE A 86 -1.58 24.65 10.34
N PRO A 87 -0.76 25.02 11.35
CA PRO A 87 -1.26 25.75 12.51
C PRO A 87 -1.73 27.19 12.20
N THR A 88 -1.15 27.79 11.17
CA THR A 88 -1.32 29.21 10.83
C THR A 88 -2.45 29.46 9.83
N SER A 89 -2.82 28.47 9.01
CA SER A 89 -3.83 28.62 7.96
C SER A 89 -5.28 28.58 8.49
N PRO A 90 -6.06 29.68 8.35
CA PRO A 90 -7.46 29.71 8.78
C PRO A 90 -8.36 28.75 7.98
N THR A 91 -8.09 28.59 6.68
CA THR A 91 -8.88 27.72 5.80
C THR A 91 -8.72 26.25 6.17
N ILE A 92 -7.49 25.82 6.47
CA ILE A 92 -7.20 24.45 6.94
C ILE A 92 -7.91 24.22 8.27
N ARG A 93 -7.77 25.16 9.21
CA ARG A 93 -8.44 25.09 10.53
C ARG A 93 -9.95 24.88 10.40
N THR A 94 -10.64 25.73 9.64
CA THR A 94 -12.09 25.61 9.46
C THR A 94 -12.45 24.25 8.86
N ARG A 95 -11.71 23.80 7.84
CA ARG A 95 -11.97 22.52 7.17
C ARG A 95 -11.80 21.33 8.12
N VAL A 96 -10.72 21.27 8.90
CA VAL A 96 -10.46 20.10 9.75
C VAL A 96 -11.35 20.06 10.98
N PHE A 97 -11.80 21.20 11.51
CA PHE A 97 -12.69 21.25 12.68
C PHE A 97 -14.19 21.26 12.34
N THR A 98 -14.56 21.26 11.05
CA THR A 98 -15.97 21.22 10.64
C THR A 98 -16.66 19.97 11.22
N GLY A 99 -17.76 20.17 11.95
CA GLY A 99 -18.56 19.09 12.54
C GLY A 99 -18.01 18.47 13.84
N VAL A 100 -16.89 18.96 14.36
CA VAL A 100 -16.32 18.48 15.63
C VAL A 100 -17.16 18.97 16.81
N LYS A 101 -17.66 18.03 17.62
CA LYS A 101 -18.41 18.35 18.85
C LYS A 101 -17.46 18.38 20.05
N THR A 102 -17.39 19.51 20.74
CA THR A 102 -16.63 19.64 21.98
C THR A 102 -17.49 19.25 23.19
N LYS A 103 -16.87 18.62 24.20
CA LYS A 103 -17.52 18.21 25.45
C LYS A 103 -16.86 18.91 26.63
N GLY A 104 -17.63 19.60 27.46
CA GLY A 104 -17.12 20.22 28.69
C GLY A 104 -17.91 21.47 29.10
N LEU A 105 -17.89 21.79 30.40
CA LEU A 105 -18.59 22.95 30.96
C LEU A 105 -17.81 24.26 30.80
N THR A 106 -16.48 24.20 30.81
CA THR A 106 -15.60 25.36 30.69
C THR A 106 -14.81 25.31 29.38
N ALA A 107 -14.41 26.47 28.84
CA ALA A 107 -13.55 26.56 27.65
C ALA A 107 -12.29 25.69 27.78
N SER A 108 -11.58 25.82 28.91
CA SER A 108 -10.40 25.01 29.21
C SER A 108 -10.71 23.50 29.30
N GLY A 109 -11.86 23.12 29.85
CA GLY A 109 -12.30 21.73 29.91
C GLY A 109 -12.63 21.16 28.54
N ARG A 110 -13.34 21.92 27.70
CA ARG A 110 -13.65 21.57 26.31
C ARG A 110 -12.39 21.35 25.50
N PHE A 111 -11.41 22.24 25.61
CA PHE A 111 -10.13 22.16 24.92
C PHE A 111 -9.35 20.89 25.29
N LYS A 112 -9.16 20.63 26.59
CA LYS A 112 -8.44 19.42 27.06
C LYS A 112 -9.12 18.14 26.61
N ASN A 113 -10.44 18.08 26.73
CA ASN A 113 -11.21 16.92 26.29
C ASN A 113 -11.10 16.71 24.78
N LEU A 114 -11.10 17.78 24.00
CA LEU A 114 -10.93 17.69 22.55
C LEU A 114 -9.55 17.11 22.19
N VAL A 115 -8.46 17.60 22.79
CA VAL A 115 -7.11 17.06 22.55
C VAL A 115 -7.05 15.56 22.90
N MET A 116 -7.63 15.15 24.04
CA MET A 116 -7.65 13.73 24.44
C MET A 116 -8.49 12.88 23.47
N CYS A 117 -9.66 13.35 23.04
CA CYS A 117 -10.48 12.64 22.06
C CYS A 117 -9.77 12.48 20.71
N LEU A 118 -9.08 13.53 20.24
CA LEU A 118 -8.31 13.47 19.01
C LEU A 118 -7.12 12.52 19.11
N TYR A 119 -6.47 12.47 20.28
CA TYR A 119 -5.42 11.49 20.53
C TYR A 119 -5.95 10.05 20.48
N GLU A 120 -7.09 9.77 21.12
CA GLU A 120 -7.70 8.44 21.08
C GLU A 120 -8.13 8.05 19.66
N ALA A 121 -8.68 8.99 18.89
CA ALA A 121 -9.02 8.79 17.48
C ALA A 121 -7.76 8.48 16.63
N LEU A 122 -6.71 9.30 16.77
CA LEU A 122 -5.44 9.10 16.09
C LEU A 122 -4.82 7.74 16.40
N LYS A 123 -4.81 7.33 17.69
CA LYS A 123 -4.31 6.01 18.07
C LYS A 123 -5.09 4.91 17.37
N LYS A 124 -6.43 5.00 17.39
CA LYS A 124 -7.29 4.01 16.74
C LYS A 124 -7.01 3.93 15.24
N ASP A 125 -6.89 5.07 14.57
CA ASP A 125 -6.62 5.11 13.13
C ASP A 125 -5.22 4.60 12.79
N ILE A 126 -4.21 4.83 13.64
CA ILE A 126 -2.87 4.24 13.48
C ILE A 126 -2.90 2.73 13.71
N ASP A 127 -3.63 2.23 14.71
CA ASP A 127 -3.76 0.79 14.93
C ASP A 127 -4.44 0.12 13.72
N GLU A 128 -5.54 0.69 13.22
CA GLU A 128 -6.25 0.22 12.02
C GLU A 128 -5.35 0.28 10.77
N TYR A 129 -4.56 1.35 10.62
CA TYR A 129 -3.59 1.49 9.55
C TYR A 129 -2.55 0.36 9.57
N ARG A 130 -2.04 0.01 10.75
CA ARG A 130 -1.02 -1.02 10.90
C ARG A 130 -1.57 -2.42 10.67
N GLU A 131 -2.78 -2.69 11.14
CA GLU A 131 -3.49 -3.92 10.83
C GLU A 131 -3.65 -4.06 9.31
N LYS A 132 -4.16 -3.01 8.65
CA LYS A 132 -4.33 -3.02 7.19
C LYS A 132 -3.01 -3.13 6.43
N LEU A 133 -1.95 -2.48 6.91
CA LEU A 133 -0.62 -2.60 6.32
C LEU A 133 -0.09 -4.03 6.40
N THR A 134 -0.33 -4.72 7.52
CA THR A 134 0.07 -6.12 7.70
C THR A 134 -0.69 -7.01 6.71
N GLU A 135 -2.01 -6.84 6.57
CA GLU A 135 -2.81 -7.59 5.58
C GLU A 135 -2.32 -7.39 4.14
N LEU A 136 -1.91 -6.17 3.78
CA LEU A 136 -1.39 -5.85 2.46
C LEU A 136 -0.01 -6.47 2.22
N ILE A 137 0.85 -6.50 3.23
CA ILE A 137 2.16 -7.16 3.17
C ILE A 137 1.96 -8.67 2.98
N ASP A 138 1.09 -9.30 3.78
CA ASP A 138 0.80 -10.74 3.67
C ASP A 138 0.24 -11.09 2.27
N SER A 139 -0.61 -10.21 1.72
CA SER A 139 -1.14 -10.35 0.35
C SER A 139 -0.04 -10.23 -0.71
N GLN A 140 0.89 -9.28 -0.53
CA GLN A 140 2.05 -9.13 -1.41
C GLN A 140 2.93 -10.38 -1.37
N GLU A 141 3.25 -10.89 -0.18
CA GLU A 141 4.05 -12.12 0.00
C GLU A 141 3.37 -13.32 -0.68
N THR A 142 2.06 -13.46 -0.51
CA THR A 142 1.28 -14.51 -1.18
C THR A 142 1.41 -14.43 -2.71
N ILE A 143 1.25 -13.24 -3.29
CA ILE A 143 1.39 -13.04 -4.74
C ILE A 143 2.83 -13.35 -5.20
N GLU A 144 3.84 -12.96 -4.42
CA GLU A 144 5.24 -13.28 -4.73
C GLU A 144 5.50 -14.79 -4.71
N GLU A 145 4.94 -15.51 -3.74
CA GLU A 145 4.99 -16.97 -3.68
C GLU A 145 4.28 -17.62 -4.88
N GLU A 146 3.12 -17.11 -5.27
CA GLU A 146 2.38 -17.60 -6.44
C GLU A 146 3.15 -17.37 -7.74
N ILE A 147 3.80 -16.20 -7.90
CA ILE A 147 4.69 -15.92 -9.03
C ILE A 147 5.86 -16.91 -9.05
N ASN A 148 6.45 -17.20 -7.90
CA ASN A 148 7.55 -18.17 -7.79
C ASN A 148 7.08 -19.59 -8.16
N LEU A 149 5.90 -20.01 -7.68
CA LEU A 149 5.30 -21.29 -8.04
C LEU A 149 4.93 -21.35 -9.52
N PHE A 150 4.45 -20.25 -10.09
CA PHE A 150 4.14 -20.11 -11.50
C PHE A 150 5.37 -20.38 -12.36
N TYR A 151 6.51 -19.75 -12.04
CA TYR A 151 7.75 -19.98 -12.77
C TYR A 151 8.31 -21.39 -12.59
N ARG A 152 8.18 -21.99 -11.40
CA ARG A 152 8.59 -23.39 -11.17
C ARG A 152 7.75 -24.38 -11.97
N LYS A 153 6.44 -24.16 -12.05
CA LYS A 153 5.51 -25.05 -12.77
C LYS A 153 5.48 -24.79 -14.28
N ASN A 154 5.82 -23.59 -14.70
CA ASN A 154 5.77 -23.14 -16.09
C ASN A 154 7.10 -22.50 -16.48
N ASP A 155 8.15 -23.32 -16.60
CA ASP A 155 9.42 -22.84 -17.14
C ASP A 155 9.21 -22.44 -18.61
N ILE A 156 9.16 -21.13 -18.84
CA ILE A 156 8.93 -20.51 -20.15
C ILE A 156 10.01 -20.96 -21.15
N GLY A 157 11.25 -21.15 -20.71
CA GLY A 157 12.34 -21.63 -21.56
C GLY A 157 12.09 -23.05 -22.05
N THR A 158 11.69 -23.94 -21.14
CA THR A 158 11.32 -25.32 -21.45
C THR A 158 10.06 -25.38 -22.33
N ILE A 159 9.05 -24.56 -22.05
CA ILE A 159 7.81 -24.47 -22.83
C ILE A 159 8.11 -24.00 -24.27
N MET A 160 8.86 -22.90 -24.42
CA MET A 160 9.21 -22.36 -25.73
C MET A 160 10.13 -23.30 -26.52
N GLY A 161 11.02 -24.04 -25.85
CA GLY A 161 11.84 -25.09 -26.47
C GLY A 161 10.99 -26.27 -26.95
N PHE A 162 10.03 -26.71 -26.13
CA PHE A 162 9.09 -27.78 -26.48
C PHE A 162 8.19 -27.42 -27.67
N LEU A 163 7.60 -26.21 -27.66
CA LEU A 163 6.80 -25.70 -28.77
C LEU A 163 7.60 -25.65 -30.08
N ARG A 164 8.86 -25.19 -30.01
CA ARG A 164 9.75 -25.09 -31.17
C ARG A 164 10.18 -26.46 -31.69
N ASN A 165 10.35 -27.46 -30.81
CA ASN A 165 10.66 -28.83 -31.22
C ASN A 165 9.47 -29.51 -31.91
N ILE A 166 8.23 -29.23 -31.46
CA ILE A 166 7.02 -29.69 -32.16
C ILE A 166 6.93 -29.06 -33.56
N ASP A 167 7.25 -27.76 -33.69
CA ASP A 167 7.19 -27.06 -34.98
C ASP A 167 8.36 -27.40 -35.92
N GLY A 168 9.55 -27.63 -35.39
CA GLY A 168 10.75 -28.01 -36.15
C GLY A 168 10.66 -29.40 -36.78
N ASN A 169 9.80 -30.28 -36.26
CA ASN A 169 9.59 -31.62 -36.81
C ASN A 169 8.62 -31.64 -38.01
N HIS A 170 8.13 -30.48 -38.46
CA HIS A 170 7.18 -30.37 -39.57
C HIS A 170 7.67 -29.58 -40.78
N ASN A 171 8.83 -28.90 -40.70
CA ASN A 171 9.39 -28.14 -41.82
C ASN A 171 10.89 -28.34 -41.98
N SER A 172 11.29 -29.55 -42.39
CA SER A 172 12.60 -29.79 -43.01
C SER A 172 12.58 -29.41 -44.50
N HIS A 173 12.19 -28.17 -44.82
CA HIS A 173 12.41 -27.54 -46.13
C HIS A 173 12.47 -26.01 -45.95
N GLY A 174 13.66 -25.42 -46.11
CA GLY A 174 13.82 -23.97 -46.22
C GLY A 174 14.93 -23.37 -45.37
N SER A 175 16.18 -23.64 -45.76
CA SER A 175 17.37 -22.92 -45.29
C SER A 175 17.30 -21.44 -45.69
N LEU A 176 16.87 -20.53 -44.81
CA LEU A 176 17.18 -19.08 -44.83
C LEU A 176 16.61 -18.26 -43.63
N ALA A 177 16.66 -18.77 -42.40
CA ALA A 177 16.13 -18.04 -41.22
C ALA A 177 17.16 -17.88 -40.07
N GLY A 178 18.45 -17.75 -40.41
CA GLY A 178 19.56 -17.82 -39.44
C GLY A 178 19.88 -16.54 -38.65
N GLY A 179 19.17 -15.42 -38.80
CA GLY A 179 19.63 -14.14 -38.23
C GLY A 179 18.61 -13.25 -37.51
N LEU A 180 17.30 -13.50 -37.65
CA LEU A 180 16.26 -12.58 -37.15
C LEU A 180 15.55 -13.05 -35.87
N THR A 181 15.88 -14.22 -35.35
CA THR A 181 15.07 -14.90 -34.32
C THR A 181 15.51 -14.59 -32.88
N SER A 182 16.78 -14.29 -32.62
CA SER A 182 17.30 -14.15 -31.25
C SER A 182 16.69 -12.98 -30.48
N GLY A 183 16.67 -11.77 -31.07
CA GLY A 183 16.10 -10.58 -30.42
C GLY A 183 14.57 -10.61 -30.34
N PHE A 184 13.89 -11.26 -31.28
CA PHE A 184 12.44 -11.41 -31.24
C PHE A 184 11.99 -12.40 -30.16
N SER A 185 12.71 -13.52 -29.99
CA SER A 185 12.41 -14.49 -28.93
C SER A 185 12.63 -13.92 -27.53
N GLU A 186 13.67 -13.13 -27.34
CA GLU A 186 13.96 -12.47 -26.06
C GLU A 186 12.89 -11.40 -25.72
N SER A 187 12.40 -10.68 -26.74
CA SER A 187 11.30 -9.72 -26.56
C SER A 187 9.96 -10.39 -26.20
N ILE A 188 9.67 -11.57 -26.74
CA ILE A 188 8.46 -12.34 -26.43
C ILE A 188 8.57 -12.95 -25.04
N GLU A 189 9.72 -13.52 -24.70
CA GLU A 189 9.96 -14.08 -23.37
C GLU A 189 9.77 -13.02 -22.28
N ASN A 190 10.35 -11.83 -22.47
CA ASN A 190 10.17 -10.72 -21.55
C ASN A 190 8.71 -10.26 -21.42
N LYS A 191 7.93 -10.25 -22.51
CA LYS A 191 6.49 -9.94 -22.46
C LYS A 191 5.66 -11.03 -21.79
N MET A 192 6.15 -12.26 -21.75
CA MET A 192 5.48 -13.39 -21.13
C MET A 192 5.71 -13.45 -19.62
N ARG A 193 6.81 -12.87 -19.12
CA ARG A 193 7.10 -12.79 -17.69
C ARG A 193 6.07 -11.97 -16.93
N VAL A 194 5.77 -12.44 -15.73
CA VAL A 194 5.00 -11.74 -14.71
C VAL A 194 5.98 -11.09 -13.75
N HIS A 195 5.96 -9.77 -13.64
CA HIS A 195 6.82 -9.03 -12.72
C HIS A 195 6.24 -9.07 -11.30
N PRO A 196 7.05 -9.01 -10.23
CA PRO A 196 6.51 -8.86 -8.88
C PRO A 196 5.75 -7.51 -8.74
N PRO A 197 4.77 -7.42 -7.84
CA PRO A 197 4.13 -6.15 -7.50
C PRO A 197 5.14 -5.14 -6.92
N ALA A 198 4.78 -3.85 -6.95
CA ALA A 198 5.52 -2.83 -6.21
C ALA A 198 5.45 -3.09 -4.70
N LYS A 199 6.50 -2.70 -3.96
CA LYS A 199 6.55 -2.97 -2.52
C LYS A 199 5.56 -2.09 -1.78
N VAL A 200 4.66 -2.73 -1.02
CA VAL A 200 3.65 -2.06 -0.20
C VAL A 200 4.27 -1.01 0.73
N ILE A 201 5.44 -1.32 1.31
CA ILE A 201 6.16 -0.45 2.26
C ILE A 201 6.62 0.88 1.62
N GLU A 202 6.87 0.90 0.31
CA GLU A 202 7.30 2.12 -0.39
C GLU A 202 6.15 3.13 -0.54
N GLU A 203 4.91 2.64 -0.65
CA GLU A 203 3.71 3.48 -0.78
C GLU A 203 3.03 3.76 0.56
N MET A 204 3.16 2.85 1.53
CA MET A 204 2.59 2.94 2.87
C MET A 204 3.67 2.69 3.93
N PRO A 205 4.32 3.75 4.44
CA PRO A 205 5.42 3.61 5.39
C PRO A 205 4.94 3.06 6.74
N MET A 206 5.74 2.21 7.36
CA MET A 206 5.44 1.69 8.70
C MET A 206 5.41 2.80 9.74
N LEU A 207 4.31 2.86 10.50
CA LEU A 207 4.12 3.80 11.60
C LEU A 207 4.37 3.12 12.95
N PRO A 208 5.02 3.79 13.91
CA PRO A 208 5.20 3.24 15.25
C PRO A 208 3.85 3.15 15.99
N PRO A 209 3.71 2.20 16.94
CA PRO A 209 2.53 2.14 17.81
C PRO A 209 2.46 3.40 18.67
N LEU A 210 1.24 3.93 18.83
CA LEU A 210 1.01 4.97 19.83
C LEU A 210 0.76 4.37 21.21
N PRO A 211 1.33 4.95 22.28
CA PRO A 211 1.05 4.51 23.64
C PRO A 211 -0.45 4.71 23.97
N PRO A 212 -1.07 3.82 24.75
CA PRO A 212 -2.46 4.02 25.18
C PRO A 212 -2.59 5.30 26.01
N LEU A 213 -3.73 6.00 25.86
CA LEU A 213 -3.97 7.25 26.59
C LEU A 213 -3.78 7.06 28.11
N SER A 214 -4.14 5.90 28.67
CA SER A 214 -3.94 5.60 30.09
C SER A 214 -2.50 5.79 30.59
N GLN A 215 -1.49 5.59 29.73
CA GLN A 215 -0.08 5.73 30.08
C GLN A 215 0.41 7.18 30.01
N ILE A 216 -0.10 7.96 29.06
CA ILE A 216 0.39 9.34 28.79
C ILE A 216 -0.67 10.43 29.03
N LYS A 217 -1.77 10.09 29.71
CA LYS A 217 -2.92 10.98 29.91
C LYS A 217 -2.53 12.28 30.58
N LYS A 218 -1.66 12.20 31.58
CA LYS A 218 -1.24 13.35 32.39
C LYS A 218 -0.40 14.30 31.55
N GLU A 219 0.49 13.74 30.75
CA GLU A 219 1.41 14.42 29.85
C GLU A 219 0.64 15.14 28.74
N ILE A 220 -0.29 14.44 28.07
CA ILE A 220 -1.18 15.05 27.06
C ILE A 220 -2.02 16.17 27.68
N LYS A 221 -2.58 15.95 28.86
CA LYS A 221 -3.36 16.98 29.55
C LYS A 221 -2.50 18.20 29.90
N ASN A 222 -1.25 18.00 30.30
CA ASN A 222 -0.32 19.10 30.57
C ASN A 222 0.03 19.87 29.30
N LEU A 223 0.23 19.18 28.16
CA LEU A 223 0.44 19.85 26.86
C LEU A 223 -0.77 20.69 26.47
N ALA A 224 -1.98 20.13 26.59
CA ALA A 224 -3.22 20.86 26.33
C ALA A 224 -3.39 22.06 27.26
N GLU A 225 -3.00 21.95 28.54
CA GLU A 225 -3.03 23.05 29.50
C GLU A 225 -2.05 24.17 29.13
N LYS A 226 -0.82 23.83 28.70
CA LYS A 226 0.15 24.80 28.23
C LYS A 226 -0.34 25.51 26.97
N ALA A 227 -0.83 24.76 25.99
CA ALA A 227 -1.36 25.30 24.74
C ALA A 227 -2.53 26.27 24.99
N PHE A 228 -3.49 25.89 25.85
CA PHE A 228 -4.62 26.74 26.20
C PHE A 228 -4.20 28.04 26.91
N LYS A 229 -3.16 27.99 27.75
CA LYS A 229 -2.64 29.20 28.42
C LYS A 229 -1.95 30.16 27.46
N LEU A 230 -1.29 29.64 26.43
CA LEU A 230 -0.57 30.45 25.44
C LEU A 230 -1.53 31.06 24.41
N ASN A 231 -2.48 30.27 23.92
CA ASN A 231 -3.26 30.61 22.73
C ASN A 231 -4.76 30.84 22.98
N GLY A 232 -5.27 30.53 24.18
CA GLY A 232 -6.68 30.65 24.51
C GLY A 232 -7.58 29.59 23.85
N ASP A 233 -8.86 29.90 23.69
CA ASP A 233 -9.81 29.05 22.94
C ASP A 233 -9.73 29.41 21.46
N ILE A 234 -9.27 28.48 20.64
CA ILE A 234 -8.96 28.69 19.21
C ILE A 234 -10.06 28.10 18.30
N ILE A 235 -11.14 27.56 18.91
CA ILE A 235 -12.24 26.82 18.27
C ILE A 235 -13.59 27.37 18.68
#